data_AF-A0A0Q9LCT5-F1
#
_entry.id   AF-A0A0Q9LCT5-F1
#
_cell.length_a   1.000
_cell.length_b   1.000
_cell.length_c   1.000
_cell.angle_alpha   90.00
_cell.angle_beta   90.00
_cell.angle_gamma   90.00
#
_symmetry.space_group_name_H-M   'P 1'
#
loop_
_entity.id
_entity.type
_entity.pdbx_description
1 polymer ?
#
loop_
_entity_poly.entity_id
_entity_poly.type
_entity_poly.pdbx_seq_one_letter_code
_entity_poly.pdbx_strand_id
1 'polypeptide(L)'
;MNRSAFLGPILIILGIFMFLKGDSTFNTGTIFEYFWPTLFVIPAGIFFHWLYFFILQRRGVGVLVPGGIVLTTGVICQISMLFDIWHLMWPGFMLAVAVGLFELYWFGGRNKWLLIPINILTVMSLLFFTIFSIPIIAIILIVAGGLMMITRNRKSI
;
A
#
# COMPACT_ATOMS: atom_id res chain seq x y z
N MET A 1 21.07 7.31 11.87
CA MET A 1 19.98 6.32 12.03
C MET A 1 20.23 5.20 11.04
N ASN A 2 20.53 3.99 11.51
CA ASN A 2 21.11 2.90 10.70
C ASN A 2 20.14 2.42 9.62
N ARG A 3 20.51 2.61 8.34
CA ARG A 3 19.74 2.19 7.16
C ARG A 3 19.52 0.66 7.10
N SER A 4 20.39 -0.10 7.76
CA SER A 4 20.32 -1.56 7.91
C SER A 4 19.23 -2.04 8.87
N ALA A 5 18.73 -1.19 9.76
CA ALA A 5 17.69 -1.56 10.72
C ALA A 5 16.27 -1.60 10.11
N PHE A 6 16.05 -0.90 8.98
CA PHE A 6 14.76 -0.90 8.28
C PHE A 6 14.74 -1.82 7.05
N LEU A 7 15.85 -1.94 6.32
CA LEU A 7 15.94 -2.88 5.19
C LEU A 7 15.98 -4.34 5.65
N GLY A 8 16.63 -4.64 6.78
CA GLY A 8 16.77 -6.00 7.32
C GLY A 8 15.42 -6.67 7.61
N PRO A 9 14.54 -6.07 8.42
CA PRO A 9 13.22 -6.63 8.71
C PRO A 9 12.37 -6.80 7.46
N ILE A 10 12.44 -5.85 6.52
CA ILE A 10 11.74 -5.94 5.23
C ILE A 10 12.22 -7.14 4.42
N LEU A 11 13.54 -7.37 4.31
CA LEU A 11 14.09 -8.53 3.60
C LEU A 11 13.77 -9.86 4.32
N ILE A 12 13.73 -9.86 5.64
CA ILE A 12 13.38 -11.05 6.43
C ILE A 12 11.91 -11.41 6.23
N ILE A 13 11.00 -10.44 6.30
CA ILE A 13 9.57 -10.64 6.03
C ILE A 13 9.36 -11.10 4.57
N LEU A 14 10.12 -10.53 3.62
CA LEU A 14 10.14 -10.95 2.22
C LEU A 14 10.50 -12.43 2.07
N GLY A 15 11.61 -12.84 2.70
CA GLY A 15 12.12 -14.21 2.63
C GLY A 15 11.17 -15.22 3.27
N ILE A 16 10.54 -14.85 4.39
CA ILE A 16 9.52 -15.67 5.06
C ILE A 16 8.28 -15.85 4.18
N PHE A 17 7.83 -14.79 3.51
CA PHE A 17 6.69 -14.86 2.59
C PHE A 17 6.98 -15.75 1.37
N MET A 18 8.20 -15.66 0.83
CA MET A 18 8.67 -16.54 -0.26
C MET A 18 8.74 -18.00 0.17
N PHE A 19 9.16 -18.29 1.40
CA PHE A 19 9.23 -19.65 1.92
C PHE A 19 7.83 -20.27 2.12
N LEU A 20 6.84 -19.47 2.53
CA LEU A 20 5.47 -19.92 2.78
C LEU A 20 4.64 -20.17 1.52
N LYS A 21 4.94 -19.48 0.40
CA LYS A 21 4.12 -19.56 -0.83
C LYS A 21 4.41 -20.79 -1.70
N GLY A 22 5.44 -21.58 -1.38
CA GLY A 22 5.51 -23.00 -1.76
C GLY A 22 5.57 -23.36 -3.25
N ASP A 23 5.77 -22.41 -4.17
CA ASP A 23 5.87 -22.72 -5.60
C ASP A 23 7.29 -23.18 -5.95
N SER A 24 7.42 -24.48 -6.23
CA SER A 24 8.68 -25.21 -6.41
C SER A 24 9.43 -24.92 -7.73
N THR A 25 9.08 -23.83 -8.43
CA THR A 25 9.74 -23.39 -9.68
C THR A 25 10.18 -21.93 -9.56
N PHE A 26 11.26 -21.71 -8.81
CA PHE A 26 11.89 -20.40 -8.65
C PHE A 26 12.62 -20.01 -9.95
N ASN A 27 11.91 -19.37 -10.86
CA ASN A 27 12.53 -18.67 -11.98
C ASN A 27 12.82 -17.22 -11.56
N THR A 28 13.98 -16.67 -11.94
CA THR A 28 14.34 -15.26 -11.70
C THR A 28 13.23 -14.31 -12.16
N GLY A 29 12.49 -14.68 -13.21
CA GLY A 29 11.35 -13.92 -13.72
C GLY A 29 10.23 -13.68 -12.69
N THR A 30 9.86 -14.67 -11.88
CA THR A 30 8.75 -14.53 -10.92
C THR A 30 9.12 -13.62 -9.75
N ILE A 31 10.39 -13.63 -9.34
CA ILE A 31 10.90 -12.72 -8.30
C ILE A 31 10.81 -11.27 -8.80
N PHE A 32 11.23 -11.01 -10.03
CA PHE A 32 11.10 -9.66 -10.61
C PHE A 32 9.64 -9.24 -10.77
N GLU A 33 8.75 -10.16 -11.16
CA GLU A 33 7.32 -9.87 -11.35
C GLU A 33 6.59 -9.50 -10.05
N TYR A 34 6.83 -10.20 -8.94
CA TYR A 34 6.14 -9.92 -7.67
C TYR A 34 6.80 -8.81 -6.84
N PHE A 35 8.11 -8.59 -7.01
CA PHE A 35 8.89 -7.68 -6.15
C PHE A 35 9.40 -6.41 -6.85
N TRP A 36 9.02 -6.16 -8.11
CA TRP A 36 9.34 -4.89 -8.77
C TRP A 36 8.97 -3.63 -7.94
N PRO A 37 7.86 -3.58 -7.16
CA PRO A 37 7.52 -2.39 -6.38
C PRO A 37 8.50 -2.19 -5.22
N THR A 38 8.93 -3.27 -4.55
CA THR A 38 9.94 -3.18 -3.48
C THR A 38 11.33 -2.87 -4.00
N LEU A 39 11.69 -3.39 -5.18
CA LEU A 39 13.04 -3.27 -5.73
C LEU A 39 13.28 -1.91 -6.42
N PHE A 40 12.27 -1.35 -7.07
CA PHE A 40 12.42 -0.11 -7.84
C PHE A 40 11.64 1.05 -7.24
N VAL A 41 10.35 0.85 -6.95
CA VAL A 41 9.44 1.94 -6.63
C VAL A 41 9.67 2.48 -5.22
N ILE A 42 9.76 1.60 -4.21
CA ILE A 42 10.02 2.02 -2.82
C ILE A 42 11.39 2.71 -2.67
N PRO A 43 12.50 2.17 -3.23
CA PRO A 43 13.80 2.84 -3.20
C PRO A 43 13.79 4.19 -3.92
N ALA A 44 13.07 4.33 -5.03
CA ALA A 44 12.90 5.61 -5.71
C ALA A 44 12.17 6.64 -4.82
N GLY A 45 11.09 6.24 -4.13
CA GLY A 45 10.38 7.11 -3.19
C GLY A 45 11.25 7.54 -2.00
N ILE A 46 12.06 6.61 -1.47
CA ILE A 46 13.05 6.89 -0.42
C ILE A 46 14.15 7.82 -0.93
N PHE A 47 14.59 7.66 -2.17
CA PHE A 47 15.60 8.53 -2.78
C PHE A 47 15.12 9.99 -2.82
N PHE A 48 13.87 10.25 -3.22
CA PHE A 48 13.28 11.60 -3.19
C PHE A 48 13.23 12.19 -1.76
N HIS A 49 12.88 11.37 -0.76
CA HIS A 49 12.92 11.77 0.64
C HIS A 49 14.34 12.08 1.12
N TRP A 50 15.32 11.26 0.72
CA TRP A 50 16.71 11.48 1.06
C TRP A 50 17.25 12.76 0.42
N LEU A 51 16.88 13.03 -0.84
CA LEU A 51 17.21 14.26 -1.55
C LEU A 51 16.70 15.50 -0.79
N TYR A 52 15.47 15.46 -0.29
CA TYR A 52 14.88 16.57 0.46
C TYR A 52 15.61 16.85 1.79
N PHE A 53 15.86 15.81 2.59
CA PHE A 53 16.47 15.98 3.90
C PHE A 53 17.97 16.30 3.84
N PHE A 54 18.69 15.70 2.88
CA PHE A 54 20.15 15.77 2.84
C PHE A 54 20.66 16.86 1.89
N ILE A 55 20.04 17.05 0.72
CA ILE A 55 20.52 17.97 -0.32
C ILE A 55 19.77 19.30 -0.28
N LEU A 56 18.44 19.28 -0.18
CA LEU A 56 17.63 20.50 -0.27
C LEU A 56 17.41 21.22 1.08
N GLN A 57 17.97 20.72 2.20
CA GLN A 57 17.89 21.33 3.53
C GLN A 57 16.52 21.95 3.87
N ARG A 58 15.42 21.22 3.62
CA ARG A 58 14.04 21.66 3.85
C ARG A 58 13.54 22.85 3.00
N ARG A 59 14.30 23.32 2.00
CA ARG A 59 13.91 24.44 1.13
C ARG A 59 13.12 24.04 -0.12
N GLY A 60 13.06 22.74 -0.45
CA GLY A 60 12.37 22.23 -1.65
C GLY A 60 11.23 21.28 -1.35
N VAL A 61 10.18 21.78 -0.71
CA VAL A 61 9.02 20.98 -0.27
C VAL A 61 8.26 20.35 -1.44
N GLY A 62 8.35 20.95 -2.64
CA GLY A 62 7.79 20.39 -3.86
C GLY A 62 8.36 19.02 -4.24
N VAL A 63 9.56 18.66 -3.77
CA VAL A 63 10.19 17.34 -4.02
C VAL A 63 9.64 16.26 -3.08
N LEU A 64 9.01 16.63 -1.97
CA LEU A 64 8.33 15.67 -1.09
C LEU A 64 7.09 15.07 -1.73
N VAL A 65 6.36 15.86 -2.52
CA VAL A 65 5.13 15.39 -3.20
C VAL A 65 5.39 14.17 -4.07
N PRO A 66 6.32 14.19 -5.05
CA PRO A 66 6.61 13.01 -5.85
C PRO A 66 7.22 11.89 -5.00
N GLY A 67 7.98 12.21 -3.95
CA GLY A 67 8.51 11.21 -3.02
C GLY A 67 7.42 10.43 -2.29
N GLY A 68 6.45 11.12 -1.70
CA GLY A 68 5.30 10.54 -1.00
C GLY A 68 4.41 9.71 -1.91
N ILE A 69 4.12 10.24 -3.11
CA ILE A 69 3.33 9.54 -4.13
C ILE A 69 4.01 8.24 -4.52
N VAL A 70 5.31 8.28 -4.87
CA VAL A 70 6.05 7.10 -5.32
C VAL A 70 6.15 6.07 -4.19
N LEU A 71 6.42 6.49 -2.95
CA LEU A 71 6.52 5.57 -1.82
C LEU A 71 5.19 4.86 -1.54
N THR A 72 4.10 5.62 -1.44
CA THR A 72 2.76 5.06 -1.20
C THR A 72 2.27 4.19 -2.36
N THR A 73 2.47 4.62 -3.60
CA THR A 73 2.21 3.83 -4.81
C THR A 73 3.01 2.52 -4.78
N GLY A 74 4.28 2.55 -4.37
CA GLY A 74 5.11 1.36 -4.21
C GLY A 74 4.54 0.37 -3.19
N VAL A 75 4.03 0.86 -2.06
CA VAL A 75 3.36 0.02 -1.05
C VAL A 75 2.08 -0.59 -1.61
N ILE A 76 1.24 0.19 -2.28
CA ILE A 76 -0.01 -0.28 -2.90
C ILE A 76 0.29 -1.37 -3.94
N CYS A 77 1.23 -1.12 -4.85
CA CYS A 77 1.65 -2.09 -5.86
C CYS A 77 2.22 -3.36 -5.21
N GLN A 78 2.96 -3.24 -4.11
CA GLN A 78 3.50 -4.41 -3.41
C GLN A 78 2.39 -5.28 -2.82
N ILE A 79 1.41 -4.67 -2.15
CA ILE A 79 0.25 -5.39 -1.62
C ILE A 79 -0.53 -6.01 -2.79
N SER A 80 -0.64 -5.31 -3.93
CA SER A 80 -1.38 -5.79 -5.10
C SER A 80 -0.74 -7.02 -5.70
N MET A 81 0.58 -7.02 -5.82
CA MET A 81 1.32 -8.19 -6.29
C MET A 81 1.23 -9.35 -5.28
N LEU A 82 1.28 -9.08 -3.97
CA LEU A 82 1.26 -10.16 -2.97
C LEU A 82 -0.08 -10.91 -2.94
N PHE A 83 -1.18 -10.16 -2.97
CA PHE A 83 -2.54 -10.67 -2.75
C PHE A 83 -3.37 -10.77 -4.05
N ASP A 84 -2.85 -10.28 -5.18
CA ASP A 84 -3.52 -10.23 -6.48
C ASP A 84 -4.88 -9.48 -6.46
N ILE A 85 -5.01 -8.48 -5.58
CA ILE A 85 -6.25 -7.71 -5.35
C ILE A 85 -6.22 -6.33 -6.03
N TRP A 86 -5.77 -6.28 -7.29
CA TRP A 86 -5.69 -5.05 -8.09
C TRP A 86 -7.02 -4.27 -8.17
N HIS A 87 -8.13 -4.99 -8.26
CA HIS A 87 -9.47 -4.42 -8.30
C HIS A 87 -9.83 -3.63 -7.03
N LEU A 88 -9.28 -4.02 -5.88
CA LEU A 88 -9.53 -3.37 -4.59
C LEU A 88 -8.53 -2.26 -4.29
N MET A 89 -7.31 -2.34 -4.83
CA MET A 89 -6.22 -1.41 -4.52
C MET A 89 -6.15 -0.18 -5.41
N TRP A 90 -6.86 -0.15 -6.54
CA TRP A 90 -6.97 1.03 -7.40
C TRP A 90 -7.25 2.34 -6.63
N PRO A 91 -8.22 2.40 -5.68
CA PRO A 91 -8.47 3.61 -4.89
C PRO A 91 -7.27 4.05 -4.05
N GLY A 92 -6.35 3.13 -3.76
CA GLY A 92 -5.09 3.42 -3.11
C GLY A 92 -4.25 4.42 -3.89
N PHE A 93 -4.27 4.43 -5.23
CA PHE A 93 -3.51 5.43 -6.00
C PHE A 93 -4.02 6.86 -5.76
N MET A 94 -5.32 7.04 -5.52
CA MET A 94 -5.86 8.35 -5.11
C MET A 94 -5.37 8.73 -3.70
N LEU A 95 -5.27 7.74 -2.80
CA LEU A 95 -4.69 7.92 -1.47
C LEU A 95 -3.20 8.29 -1.55
N ALA A 96 -2.45 7.70 -2.49
CA ALA A 96 -1.05 8.01 -2.72
C ALA A 96 -0.84 9.49 -3.06
N VAL A 97 -1.68 10.04 -3.94
CA VAL A 97 -1.70 11.48 -4.27
C VAL A 97 -2.06 12.33 -3.05
N ALA A 98 -3.07 11.90 -2.28
CA ALA A 98 -3.45 12.59 -1.05
C ALA A 98 -2.32 12.64 -0.02
N VAL A 99 -1.57 11.55 0.15
CA VAL A 99 -0.43 11.47 1.07
C VAL A 99 0.73 12.36 0.61
N GLY A 100 1.07 12.37 -0.68
CA GLY A 100 2.10 13.27 -1.19
C GLY A 100 1.75 14.76 -1.01
N LEU A 101 0.48 15.12 -1.21
CA LEU A 101 -0.01 16.48 -0.93
C LEU A 101 -0.03 16.79 0.58
N PHE A 102 -0.37 15.80 1.42
CA PHE A 102 -0.35 15.92 2.87
C PHE A 102 1.06 16.18 3.40
N GLU A 103 2.07 15.50 2.85
CA GLU A 103 3.48 15.76 3.15
C GLU A 103 3.87 17.21 2.81
N LEU A 104 3.42 17.75 1.68
CA LEU A 104 3.64 19.17 1.35
C LEU A 104 2.97 20.10 2.37
N TYR A 105 1.74 19.80 2.80
CA TYR A 105 1.06 20.62 3.81
C TYR A 105 1.83 20.67 5.13
N TRP A 106 2.31 19.51 5.60
CA TRP A 106 3.02 19.39 6.87
C TRP A 106 4.37 20.11 6.84
N PHE A 107 5.13 19.97 5.76
CA PHE A 107 6.50 20.50 5.65
C PHE A 107 6.61 21.85 4.93
N GLY A 108 5.56 22.32 4.25
CA GLY A 108 5.57 23.48 3.35
C GLY A 108 4.96 24.77 3.86
N GLY A 109 4.64 24.86 5.16
CA GLY A 109 4.11 26.08 5.76
C GLY A 109 2.61 26.05 6.06
N ARG A 110 2.00 24.86 6.17
CA ARG A 110 0.61 24.64 6.65
C ARG A 110 -0.43 25.53 5.97
N ASN A 111 -0.33 25.67 4.65
CA ASN A 111 -1.28 26.47 3.89
C ASN A 111 -2.67 25.79 3.87
N LYS A 112 -3.67 26.40 4.52
CA LYS A 112 -4.99 25.79 4.75
C LYS A 112 -5.72 25.43 3.45
N TRP A 113 -5.43 26.13 2.36
CA TRP A 113 -5.99 25.88 1.04
C TRP A 113 -5.64 24.50 0.49
N LEU A 114 -4.51 23.92 0.89
CA LEU A 114 -4.08 22.60 0.43
C LEU A 114 -4.84 21.45 1.10
N LEU A 115 -5.46 21.69 2.27
CA LEU A 115 -6.23 20.68 2.98
C LEU A 115 -7.51 20.30 2.24
N ILE A 116 -8.07 21.21 1.43
CA ILE A 116 -9.27 20.96 0.64
C ILE A 116 -9.05 19.80 -0.34
N PRO A 117 -8.07 19.85 -1.27
CA PRO A 117 -7.83 18.74 -2.18
C PRO A 117 -7.40 17.47 -1.43
N ILE A 118 -6.56 17.56 -0.40
CA ILE A 118 -6.15 16.38 0.39
C ILE A 118 -7.40 15.65 0.92
N ASN A 119 -8.32 16.38 1.55
CA ASN A 119 -9.48 15.78 2.18
C ASN A 119 -10.49 15.22 1.16
N ILE A 120 -10.62 15.87 0.00
CA ILE A 120 -11.47 15.36 -1.09
C ILE A 120 -10.87 14.05 -1.63
N LEU A 121 -9.56 13.98 -1.87
CA LEU A 121 -8.91 12.76 -2.36
C LEU A 121 -8.95 11.63 -1.33
N THR A 122 -8.74 11.90 -0.04
CA THR A 122 -8.83 10.87 1.00
C THR A 122 -10.25 10.33 1.14
N VAL A 123 -11.26 11.21 1.18
CA VAL A 123 -12.67 10.79 1.28
C VAL A 123 -13.07 9.99 0.04
N MET A 124 -12.71 10.46 -1.16
CA MET A 124 -13.00 9.72 -2.40
C MET A 124 -12.32 8.35 -2.42
N SER A 125 -11.05 8.27 -2.03
CA SER A 125 -10.33 7.00 -1.95
C SER A 125 -11.02 6.02 -0.98
N LEU A 126 -11.40 6.48 0.21
CA LEU A 126 -12.13 5.69 1.20
C LEU A 126 -13.48 5.22 0.67
N LEU A 127 -14.25 6.12 0.04
CA LEU A 127 -15.53 5.78 -0.56
C LEU A 127 -15.37 4.67 -1.61
N PHE A 128 -14.42 4.80 -2.52
CA PHE A 128 -14.17 3.74 -3.50
C PHE A 128 -13.72 2.44 -2.84
N PHE A 129 -12.85 2.48 -1.84
CA PHE A 129 -12.42 1.28 -1.11
C PHE A 129 -13.59 0.55 -0.45
N THR A 130 -14.53 1.30 0.13
CA THR A 130 -15.76 0.73 0.70
C THR A 130 -16.63 0.09 -0.37
N ILE A 131 -16.87 0.77 -1.50
CA ILE A 131 -17.71 0.27 -2.59
C ILE A 131 -17.17 -1.04 -3.16
N PHE A 132 -15.86 -1.11 -3.42
CA PHE A 132 -15.25 -2.32 -3.96
C PHE A 132 -15.18 -3.47 -2.93
N SER A 133 -15.27 -3.19 -1.63
CA SER A 133 -15.29 -4.21 -0.57
C SER A 133 -16.67 -4.82 -0.30
N ILE A 134 -17.77 -4.14 -0.67
CA ILE A 134 -19.16 -4.63 -0.50
C ILE A 134 -19.38 -6.06 -1.02
N PRO A 135 -18.96 -6.44 -2.25
CA PRO A 135 -19.17 -7.80 -2.75
C PRO A 135 -18.44 -8.86 -1.91
N ILE A 136 -17.24 -8.54 -1.41
CA ILE A 136 -16.48 -9.45 -0.54
C ILE A 136 -17.22 -9.65 0.79
N ILE A 137 -17.72 -8.57 1.39
CA ILE A 137 -18.51 -8.61 2.63
C ILE A 137 -19.80 -9.43 2.43
N ALA A 138 -20.48 -9.27 1.28
CA ALA A 138 -21.67 -10.04 0.95
C ALA A 138 -21.39 -11.54 0.81
N ILE A 139 -20.29 -11.91 0.13
CA ILE A 139 -19.85 -13.32 0.01
C ILE A 139 -19.54 -13.91 1.39
N ILE A 140 -18.83 -13.18 2.25
CA ILE A 140 -18.53 -13.62 3.62
C ILE A 140 -19.82 -13.87 4.41
N LEU A 141 -20.81 -12.97 4.30
CA LEU A 141 -22.11 -13.12 4.95
C LEU A 141 -22.89 -14.35 4.46
N ILE A 142 -22.87 -14.62 3.16
CA ILE A 142 -23.52 -15.81 2.57
C ILE A 142 -22.84 -17.09 3.06
N VAL A 143 -21.50 -17.12 3.05
CA VAL A 143 -20.73 -18.28 3.51
C VAL A 143 -20.91 -18.52 5.02
N ALA A 144 -20.87 -17.45 5.83
CA ALA A 144 -21.11 -17.53 7.26
C ALA A 144 -22.54 -18.01 7.58
N GLY A 145 -23.54 -17.50 6.85
CA GLY A 145 -24.93 -17.94 6.96
C GLY A 145 -25.10 -19.42 6.60
N GLY A 146 -24.48 -19.87 5.50
CA GLY A 146 -24.48 -21.28 5.10
C GLY A 146 -23.80 -22.20 6.12
N LEU A 147 -22.65 -21.81 6.65
CA LEU A 147 -21.93 -22.55 7.70
C LEU A 147 -22.76 -22.66 8.99
N MET A 148 -23.46 -21.60 9.40
CA MET A 148 -24.36 -21.64 10.56
C MET A 148 -25.52 -22.63 10.36
N MET A 149 -26.09 -22.71 9.14
CA MET A 149 -27.17 -23.66 8.85
C MET A 149 -26.68 -25.12 8.89
N ILE A 150 -25.48 -25.40 8.36
CA ILE A 150 -24.90 -26.74 8.33
C ILE A 150 -24.46 -27.20 9.72
N THR A 151 -23.82 -26.32 10.51
CA THR A 151 -23.38 -26.64 11.87
C THR A 151 -24.55 -26.84 12.84
N ARG A 152 -25.70 -26.18 12.60
CA ARG A 152 -26.94 -26.42 13.37
C ARG A 152 -27.50 -27.82 13.15
N ASN A 153 -27.32 -28.42 11.96
CA ASN A 153 -27.87 -29.75 11.65
C ASN A 153 -27.02 -30.92 12.19
N ARG A 154 -25.77 -30.68 12.62
CA ARG A 154 -24.93 -31.71 13.27
C ARG A 154 -25.17 -31.86 14.78
N LYS A 155 -25.96 -31.00 15.42
CA LYS A 155 -26.31 -31.10 16.85
C LYS A 155 -27.63 -31.84 17.13
N SER A 156 -28.30 -32.34 16.09
CA SER A 156 -29.61 -32.99 16.18
C SER A 156 -29.60 -34.45 15.67
N ILE A 157 -28.47 -35.15 15.79
CA ILE A 157 -28.36 -36.60 15.61
C ILE A 157 -27.60 -37.17 16.80
#